data_AF-A0AAW8SZ92-F1
#
_entry.id   AF-A0AAW8SZ92-F1
#
_cell.length_a   1.000
_cell.length_b   1.000
_cell.length_c   1.000
_cell.angle_alpha   90.00
_cell.angle_beta   90.00
_cell.angle_gamma   90.00
#
_symmetry.space_group_name_H-M   'P 1'
#
loop_
_entity.id
_entity.type
_entity.pdbx_description
1 polymer ?
#
loop_
_entity_poly.entity_id
_entity_poly.type
_entity_poly.pdbx_seq_one_letter_code
_entity_poly.pdbx_strand_id
1 'polypeptide(L)' 'MIELILGILLLVWPLAKIPYLLKNKREYGVFFTSDKRIFVPKYVNFGNGLNTNNKLGFTINILISMSLIIDGILRLR' A
#
# COMPACT_ATOMS: atom_id res chain seq x y z
N MET A 1 7.88 19.23 -0.02
CA MET A 1 6.97 19.25 -1.21
C MET A 1 7.11 17.97 -2.03
N ILE A 2 8.34 17.49 -2.28
CA ILE A 2 8.60 16.19 -2.91
C ILE A 2 8.02 15.03 -2.08
N GLU A 3 8.09 15.11 -0.74
CA GLU A 3 7.62 14.11 0.21
C GLU A 3 6.10 13.94 0.10
N LEU A 4 5.37 15.06 -0.03
CA LEU A 4 3.93 15.05 -0.22
C LEU A 4 3.54 14.34 -1.53
N ILE A 5 4.24 14.65 -2.62
CA ILE A 5 4.02 14.02 -3.94
C ILE A 5 4.30 12.52 -3.85
N LEU A 6 5.43 12.13 -3.25
CA LEU A 6 5.81 10.73 -3.07
C LEU A 6 4.81 9.98 -2.20
N GLY A 7 4.35 10.59 -1.10
CA GLY A 7 3.37 9.98 -0.21
C GLY A 7 2.02 9.76 -0.89
N ILE A 8 1.52 10.74 -1.66
CA ILE A 8 0.30 10.60 -2.44
C ILE A 8 0.45 9.50 -3.50
N LEU A 9 1.56 9.48 -4.24
CA LEU A 9 1.84 8.43 -5.22
C LEU A 9 1.86 7.05 -4.56
N LEU A 10 2.56 6.90 -3.43
CA LEU A 10 2.67 5.63 -2.72
C LEU A 10 1.29 5.11 -2.25
N LEU A 11 0.39 6.03 -1.86
CA LEU A 11 -0.97 5.74 -1.41
C LEU A 11 -1.87 5.17 -2.54
N VAL A 12 -1.54 5.41 -3.81
CA VAL A 12 -2.33 4.90 -4.95
C VAL A 12 -2.37 3.36 -4.95
N TRP A 13 -1.25 2.70 -4.63
CA TRP A 13 -1.18 1.24 -4.62
C TRP A 13 -2.13 0.56 -3.62
N PRO A 14 -2.14 0.91 -2.32
CA PRO A 14 -3.09 0.33 -1.38
C PRO A 14 -4.54 0.70 -1.73
N LEU A 15 -4.81 1.93 -2.19
CA LEU A 15 -6.17 2.32 -2.60
C LEU A 15 -6.68 1.51 -3.78
N ALA A 16 -5.86 1.34 -4.83
CA ALA A 16 -6.19 0.50 -5.98
C ALA A 16 -6.41 -0.97 -5.60
N LYS A 17 -5.90 -1.42 -4.45
CA LYS A 17 -6.08 -2.79 -3.96
C LYS A 17 -7.38 -3.03 -3.22
N ILE A 18 -8.05 -1.98 -2.72
CA ILE A 18 -9.29 -2.10 -1.92
C ILE A 18 -10.38 -2.91 -2.64
N PRO A 19 -10.71 -2.68 -3.93
CA PRO A 19 -11.75 -3.45 -4.61
C PRO A 19 -11.45 -4.95 -4.62
N TYR A 20 -10.18 -5.32 -4.78
CA TYR A 20 -9.74 -6.71 -4.74
C TYR A 20 -9.82 -7.31 -3.33
N LEU A 21 -9.48 -6.55 -2.29
CA LEU A 21 -9.62 -7.00 -0.90
C LEU A 21 -11.09 -7.26 -0.54
N LEU A 22 -11.99 -6.37 -0.99
CA LEU A 22 -13.44 -6.53 -0.81
C LEU A 22 -13.96 -7.77 -1.56
N LYS A 23 -13.48 -7.99 -2.79
CA LYS A 23 -13.78 -9.20 -3.55
C LYS A 23 -13.32 -10.47 -2.83
N ASN A 24 -12.08 -10.50 -2.34
CA ASN A 24 -11.55 -11.63 -1.59
C ASN A 24 -12.36 -11.93 -0.33
N LYS A 25 -12.80 -10.89 0.39
CA LYS A 25 -13.64 -11.07 1.57
C LYS A 25 -14.98 -11.74 1.23
N ARG A 26 -15.55 -11.40 0.07
CA ARG A 26 -16.81 -11.97 -0.43
C ARG A 26 -16.65 -13.42 -0.89
N GLU A 27 -15.55 -13.75 -1.59
CA GLU A 27 -15.35 -15.07 -2.20
C GLU A 27 -14.72 -16.09 -1.24
N TYR A 28 -13.79 -15.66 -0.40
CA TYR A 28 -12.95 -16.54 0.44
C TYR A 28 -13.07 -16.26 1.93
N GLY A 29 -13.87 -15.28 2.34
CA GLY A 29 -14.06 -14.91 3.76
C GLY A 29 -12.89 -14.14 4.39
N VAL A 30 -11.80 -13.89 3.65
CA VAL A 30 -10.59 -13.19 4.11
C VAL A 30 -10.24 -12.02 3.19
N PHE A 31 -9.71 -10.91 3.73
CA PHE A 31 -9.28 -9.77 2.90
C PHE A 31 -7.92 -10.03 2.23
N PHE A 32 -6.96 -10.53 3.00
CA PHE A 32 -5.58 -10.75 2.58
C PHE A 32 -5.34 -12.23 2.32
N THR A 33 -4.42 -12.52 1.40
CA THR A 33 -4.03 -13.89 1.09
C THR A 33 -3.11 -14.46 2.18
N SER A 34 -2.96 -15.78 2.21
CA SER A 34 -2.04 -16.47 3.12
C SER A 34 -0.56 -16.35 2.73
N ASP A 35 -0.23 -15.56 1.70
CA ASP A 35 1.14 -15.30 1.28
C ASP A 35 1.89 -14.58 2.40
N LYS A 36 2.95 -15.21 2.93
CA LYS A 36 3.75 -14.66 4.04
C LYS A 36 4.80 -13.64 3.59
N ARG A 37 5.03 -13.48 2.29
CA ARG A 37 6.06 -12.59 1.76
C ARG A 37 5.62 -11.14 1.90
N ILE A 38 6.38 -10.36 2.66
CA ILE A 38 6.19 -8.90 2.80
C ILE A 38 6.69 -8.17 1.55
N PHE A 39 7.77 -8.68 0.95
CA PHE A 39 8.34 -8.17 -0.28
C PHE A 39 8.12 -9.14 -1.44
N VAL A 40 7.76 -8.59 -2.59
CA VAL A 40 7.64 -9.32 -3.85
C VAL A 40 8.41 -8.57 -4.93
N PRO A 41 8.87 -9.25 -5.99
CA PRO A 41 9.57 -8.57 -7.08
C PRO A 41 8.71 -7.45 -7.69
N LYS A 42 9.31 -6.29 -7.96
CA LYS A 42 8.60 -5.08 -8.42
C LYS A 42 7.78 -5.30 -9.70
N TYR A 43 8.22 -6.18 -10.59
CA TYR A 43 7.51 -6.52 -11.83
C TYR A 43 6.17 -7.24 -11.57
N VAL A 44 6.01 -7.86 -10.40
CA VAL A 44 4.77 -8.55 -10.00
C VAL A 44 3.72 -7.56 -9.46
N ASN A 45 4.16 -6.42 -8.92
CA ASN A 45 3.30 -5.44 -8.23
C ASN A 45 3.43 -4.02 -8.82
N PHE A 46 3.50 -3.91 -10.16
CA PHE A 46 3.48 -2.63 -10.88
C PHE A 46 4.47 -1.59 -10.31
N GLY A 47 5.72 -1.99 -10.07
CA GLY A 47 6.77 -1.10 -9.58
C GLY A 47 6.90 -1.02 -8.05
N ASN A 48 5.93 -1.53 -7.29
CA ASN A 48 5.98 -1.56 -5.84
C ASN A 48 6.52 -2.91 -5.32
N GLY A 49 7.54 -2.87 -4.47
CA GLY A 49 8.13 -4.07 -3.87
C GLY A 49 7.33 -4.63 -2.69
N LEU A 50 6.40 -3.86 -2.10
CA LEU A 50 5.57 -4.31 -1.00
C LEU A 50 4.43 -5.18 -1.50
N ASN A 51 4.22 -6.32 -0.84
CA ASN A 51 3.12 -7.21 -1.15
C ASN A 51 1.80 -6.68 -0.58
N THR A 52 1.01 -5.98 -1.40
CA THR A 52 -0.30 -5.46 -1.00
C THR A 52 -1.38 -6.56 -0.85
N ASN A 53 -1.09 -7.81 -1.23
CA ASN A 53 -1.96 -8.96 -0.92
C ASN A 53 -1.75 -9.50 0.50
N ASN A 54 -0.60 -9.18 1.11
CA ASN A 54 -0.29 -9.52 2.50
C ASN A 54 -0.68 -8.36 3.41
N LYS A 55 -1.26 -8.67 4.58
CA LYS A 55 -1.72 -7.66 5.54
C LYS A 55 -0.60 -6.71 5.98
N LEU A 56 0.58 -7.24 6.30
CA LEU A 56 1.73 -6.43 6.73
C LEU A 56 2.25 -5.58 5.58
N GLY A 57 2.41 -6.14 4.38
CA GLY A 57 2.88 -5.37 3.21
C GLY A 57 1.93 -4.22 2.86
N PHE A 58 0.61 -4.46 2.93
CA PHE A 58 -0.42 -3.43 2.77
C PHE A 58 -0.35 -2.36 3.87
N THR A 59 -0.27 -2.75 5.15
CA THR A 59 -0.21 -1.83 6.28
C THR A 59 1.05 -0.97 6.25
N ILE A 60 2.23 -1.56 5.98
CA ILE A 60 3.50 -0.82 5.86
C ILE A 60 3.39 0.23 4.75
N ASN A 61 2.78 -0.12 3.61
CA ASN A 61 2.60 0.81 2.51
C ASN A 61 1.74 2.02 2.91
N ILE A 62 0.61 1.79 3.60
CA ILE A 62 -0.21 2.88 4.14
C ILE A 62 0.57 3.74 5.12
N LEU A 63 1.30 3.13 6.06
CA LEU A 63 2.05 3.86 7.08
C LEU A 63 3.11 4.76 6.45
N ILE A 64 3.93 4.24 5.52
CA ILE A 64 4.95 5.03 4.82
C ILE A 64 4.29 6.16 4.02
N SER A 65 3.20 5.87 3.29
CA SER A 65 2.46 6.89 2.54
C SER A 65 1.99 8.03 3.45
N MET A 66 1.37 7.69 4.57
CA MET A 66 0.85 8.67 5.54
C MET A 66 1.97 9.46 6.21
N SER A 67 3.08 8.81 6.60
CA SER A 67 4.24 9.50 7.16
C SER A 67 4.83 10.53 6.20
N LEU A 68 4.95 10.19 4.91
CA LEU A 68 5.45 11.11 3.87
C LEU A 68 4.48 12.29 3.63
N ILE A 69 3.18 12.02 3.62
CA ILE A 69 2.16 13.08 3.49
C ILE A 69 2.24 14.04 4.68
N ILE A 70 2.30 13.51 5.91
CA ILE A 70 2.36 14.32 7.14
C ILE A 70 3.64 15.16 7.17
N ASP A 71 4.81 14.56 6.92
CA ASP A 71 6.08 15.30 6.87
C ASP A 71 6.06 16.38 5.76
N GLY A 72 5.52 16.05 4.60
CA GLY A 72 5.33 16.99 3.50
C GLY A 72 4.47 18.20 3.89
N ILE A 73 3.34 17.99 4.59
CA ILE A 73 2.46 19.05 5.08
C ILE A 73 3.14 19.88 6.17
N LEU A 74 3.83 19.25 7.12
CA LEU A 74 4.52 19.95 8.22
C LEU A 74 5.62 20.88 7.72
N ARG A 75 6.31 20.51 6.63
CA ARG A 75 7.35 21.35 5.99
C ARG A 75 6.80 22.45 5.09
N LEU A 76 5.53 22.38 4.71
CA LEU A 76 4.83 23.40 3.92
C LEU A 76 4.31 24.56 4.79
N ARG A 77 4.17 24.33 6.10
CA ARG A 77 3.77 25.31 7.10
C ARG A 77 4.97 26.10 7.61
#